data_AF-G8RZQ1-F1
#
_entry.id   AF-G8RZQ1-F1
#
_cell.length_a   1.000
_cell.length_b   1.000
_cell.length_c   1.000
_cell.angle_alpha   90.00
_cell.angle_beta   90.00
_cell.angle_gamma   90.00
#
_symmetry.space_group_name_H-M   'P 1'
#
loop_
_entity.id
_entity.type
_entity.pdbx_description
1 polymer ?
#
loop_
_entity_poly.entity_id
_entity_poly.type
_entity_poly.pdbx_seq_one_letter_code
_entity_poly.pdbx_strand_id
1 'polypeptide(L)'
;MSNDPPQLLDASLTHGDAGAATGGSSPAGWYADPGGTSTFRWWDGQQWTGFVQPAPPAPPVVEPAIGEPVVAAGTASPASRGRSPRRATVVVAAIGAAVLVAGGAIAAVVNSSAESELCGLIGDRQSFARAAGDDADDVGRVAAVAERIHTLAGRLVFSRDLKDAGAGFADAVQTMVALRRAGFDDTATAGSATTARMAETAVSAVENLSRMQRSCGLPVTGQLAADTGASAETADRAAQSDVRGAIAAVEEAYTEMGNTYPDTAIAGDNSSGGTPQVAVGSSTEKITLSDKTKLYYVPTSADTYRICATNVGGSGKWYRYDSSQGGSVGAVSPPADPASCA
;
A
#
# COMPACT_ATOMS: atom_id res chain seq x y z
N MET A 1 -55.22 -48.34 -22.44
CA MET A 1 -55.28 -47.25 -21.45
C MET A 1 -55.07 -47.84 -20.07
N SER A 2 -53.84 -47.77 -19.57
CA SER A 2 -53.50 -47.81 -18.13
C SER A 2 -52.04 -47.38 -18.03
N ASN A 3 -51.85 -46.17 -17.50
CA ASN A 3 -50.54 -45.63 -17.15
C ASN A 3 -50.19 -46.15 -15.77
N ASP A 4 -49.18 -47.00 -15.68
CA ASP A 4 -48.50 -47.31 -14.41
C ASP A 4 -47.41 -46.25 -14.16
N PRO A 5 -47.40 -45.56 -13.01
CA PRO A 5 -46.31 -44.69 -12.63
C PRO A 5 -45.15 -45.52 -12.02
N PRO A 6 -43.88 -45.18 -12.30
CA PRO A 6 -42.76 -45.81 -11.61
C PRO A 6 -42.68 -45.35 -10.15
N GLN A 7 -42.40 -46.34 -9.31
CA GLN A 7 -42.37 -46.33 -7.86
C GLN A 7 -41.29 -45.39 -7.28
N LEU A 8 -41.66 -44.69 -6.21
CA LEU A 8 -40.75 -43.99 -5.30
C LEU A 8 -39.92 -45.02 -4.52
N LEU A 9 -38.60 -44.95 -4.64
CA LEU A 9 -37.68 -45.60 -3.71
C LEU A 9 -37.30 -44.60 -2.62
N ASP A 10 -37.80 -44.87 -1.42
CA ASP A 10 -37.26 -44.36 -0.17
C ASP A 10 -35.83 -44.86 0.02
N ALA A 11 -34.89 -43.92 0.18
CA ALA A 11 -33.61 -44.17 0.83
C ALA A 11 -33.30 -42.98 1.73
N SER A 12 -33.60 -43.17 3.02
CA SER A 12 -33.18 -42.28 4.09
C SER A 12 -31.80 -42.71 4.61
N LEU A 13 -31.07 -41.71 5.08
CA LEU A 13 -29.99 -41.74 6.10
C LEU A 13 -28.52 -41.57 5.65
N THR A 14 -28.03 -40.37 5.99
CA THR A 14 -26.79 -40.02 6.70
C THR A 14 -25.45 -40.17 5.97
N HIS A 15 -24.85 -39.01 5.66
CA HIS A 15 -23.46 -38.67 5.97
C HIS A 15 -23.40 -37.16 6.23
N GLY A 16 -22.96 -36.77 7.42
CA GLY A 16 -22.46 -35.43 7.66
C GLY A 16 -20.99 -35.39 7.27
N ASP A 17 -20.59 -34.41 6.47
CA ASP A 17 -19.20 -34.00 6.37
C ASP A 17 -19.05 -32.61 5.73
N ALA A 18 -18.15 -31.85 6.34
CA ALA A 18 -17.38 -30.69 5.87
C ALA A 18 -18.00 -29.69 4.87
N GLY A 19 -18.13 -28.44 5.34
CA GLY A 19 -18.58 -27.29 4.57
C GLY A 19 -17.79 -27.06 3.28
N ALA A 20 -18.48 -27.25 2.16
CA ALA A 20 -18.09 -26.71 0.88
C ALA A 20 -18.13 -25.18 0.96
N ALA A 21 -16.99 -24.54 0.72
CA ALA A 21 -16.93 -23.11 0.44
C ALA A 21 -17.78 -22.83 -0.82
N THR A 22 -18.98 -22.30 -0.62
CA THR A 22 -19.84 -21.77 -1.66
C THR A 22 -19.07 -20.65 -2.38
N GLY A 23 -18.57 -20.94 -3.58
CA GLY A 23 -18.12 -19.92 -4.50
C GLY A 23 -19.28 -18.96 -4.74
N GLY A 24 -19.21 -17.77 -4.15
CA GLY A 24 -20.26 -16.78 -4.19
C GLY A 24 -20.47 -16.28 -5.61
N SER A 25 -21.36 -16.91 -6.36
CA SER A 25 -21.94 -16.33 -7.56
C SER A 25 -22.63 -15.02 -7.16
N SER A 26 -22.22 -13.90 -7.74
CA SER A 26 -22.89 -12.61 -7.52
C SER A 26 -24.40 -12.78 -7.72
N PRO A 27 -25.24 -12.31 -6.78
CA PRO A 27 -26.69 -12.44 -6.90
C PRO A 27 -27.19 -11.69 -8.13
N ALA A 28 -28.32 -12.13 -8.69
CA ALA A 28 -28.94 -11.46 -9.82
C ALA A 28 -29.24 -9.98 -9.46
N GLY A 29 -28.85 -9.05 -10.34
CA GLY A 29 -28.90 -7.63 -10.04
C GLY A 29 -28.36 -6.73 -11.15
N TRP A 30 -28.50 -5.42 -10.95
CA TRP A 30 -27.92 -4.39 -11.82
C TRP A 30 -26.49 -4.09 -11.36
N TYR A 31 -25.53 -4.19 -12.28
CA TYR A 31 -24.11 -3.92 -12.01
C TYR A 31 -23.56 -3.00 -13.11
N ALA A 32 -22.45 -2.30 -12.83
CA ALA A 32 -21.82 -1.43 -13.81
C ALA A 32 -21.36 -2.23 -15.04
N ASP A 33 -21.61 -1.72 -16.25
CA ASP A 33 -21.21 -2.39 -17.49
C ASP A 33 -19.67 -2.44 -17.61
N PRO A 34 -19.02 -3.62 -17.67
CA PRO A 34 -17.57 -3.74 -17.80
C PRO A 34 -17.01 -3.07 -19.07
N GLY A 35 -17.86 -2.85 -20.08
CA GLY A 35 -17.53 -2.13 -21.31
C GLY A 35 -17.31 -0.62 -21.14
N GLY A 36 -17.45 -0.06 -19.92
CA GLY A 36 -17.09 1.33 -19.61
C GLY A 36 -18.09 2.39 -20.10
N THR A 37 -19.26 1.98 -20.59
CA THR A 37 -20.36 2.91 -20.81
C THR A 37 -20.99 3.21 -19.46
N SER A 38 -21.35 4.46 -19.17
CA SER A 38 -22.02 4.88 -17.93
C SER A 38 -23.46 4.35 -17.83
N THR A 39 -23.61 3.04 -17.94
CA THR A 39 -24.86 2.28 -17.94
C THR A 39 -24.72 1.10 -16.96
N PHE A 40 -25.86 0.64 -16.44
CA PHE A 40 -25.91 -0.59 -15.67
C PHE A 40 -26.40 -1.72 -16.58
N ARG A 41 -25.77 -2.89 -16.48
CA ARG A 41 -26.17 -4.12 -17.16
C ARG A 41 -26.72 -5.10 -16.13
N TRP A 42 -27.73 -5.88 -16.51
CA TRP A 42 -28.32 -6.87 -15.62
C TRP A 42 -27.53 -8.20 -15.65
N TRP A 43 -27.11 -8.67 -14.48
CA TRP A 43 -26.56 -10.00 -14.22
C TRP A 43 -27.67 -10.91 -13.71
N ASP A 44 -27.85 -12.10 -14.28
CA ASP A 44 -28.93 -13.03 -13.89
C ASP A 44 -28.52 -14.04 -12.81
N GLY A 45 -27.27 -13.98 -12.33
CA GLY A 45 -26.69 -14.95 -11.41
C GLY A 45 -25.70 -15.91 -12.08
N GLN A 46 -25.75 -16.05 -13.41
CA GLN A 46 -24.85 -16.93 -14.18
C GLN A 46 -24.15 -16.20 -15.33
N GLN A 47 -24.79 -15.23 -15.96
CA GLN A 47 -24.24 -14.47 -17.08
C GLN A 47 -24.83 -13.05 -17.16
N TRP A 48 -24.13 -12.21 -17.93
CA TRP A 48 -24.62 -10.89 -18.28
C TRP A 48 -25.72 -11.01 -19.34
N THR A 49 -26.83 -10.32 -19.13
CA THR A 49 -27.94 -10.28 -20.08
C THR A 49 -27.83 -9.09 -21.05
N GLY A 50 -28.74 -9.03 -22.03
CA GLY A 50 -28.87 -7.89 -22.95
C GLY A 50 -29.59 -6.67 -22.35
N PHE A 51 -30.08 -6.75 -21.11
CA PHE A 51 -30.77 -5.64 -20.47
C PHE A 51 -29.77 -4.60 -19.95
N VAL A 52 -29.92 -3.37 -20.42
CA VAL A 52 -29.15 -2.20 -19.99
C VAL A 52 -30.08 -1.10 -19.52
N GLN A 53 -29.68 -0.35 -18.49
CA GLN A 53 -30.38 0.85 -18.05
C GLN A 53 -29.42 2.04 -17.92
N PRO A 54 -29.87 3.27 -18.22
CA PRO A 54 -29.07 4.47 -17.99
C PRO A 54 -28.69 4.58 -16.51
N ALA A 55 -27.48 5.06 -16.22
CA ALA A 55 -27.17 5.46 -14.86
C ALA A 55 -28.13 6.60 -14.43
N PRO A 56 -28.63 6.59 -13.17
CA PRO A 56 -29.39 7.71 -12.65
C PRO A 56 -28.61 9.01 -12.88
N PRO A 57 -29.28 10.11 -13.28
CA PRO A 57 -28.61 11.40 -13.42
C PRO A 57 -27.93 11.71 -12.09
N ALA A 58 -26.64 12.06 -12.14
CA ALA A 58 -25.92 12.47 -10.95
C ALA A 58 -26.70 13.59 -10.26
N PRO A 59 -26.90 13.55 -8.94
CA PRO A 59 -27.55 14.65 -8.24
C PRO A 59 -26.82 15.96 -8.58
N PRO A 60 -27.54 17.08 -8.73
CA PRO A 60 -26.91 18.36 -9.02
C PRO A 60 -25.86 18.61 -7.94
N VAL A 61 -24.61 18.79 -8.36
CA VAL A 61 -23.54 19.20 -7.47
C VAL A 61 -23.92 20.56 -6.93
N VAL A 62 -24.34 20.62 -5.67
CA VAL A 62 -24.59 21.89 -4.99
C VAL A 62 -23.22 22.52 -4.76
N GLU A 63 -22.85 23.43 -5.65
CA GLU A 63 -21.67 24.27 -5.49
C GLU A 63 -21.82 25.05 -4.17
N PRO A 64 -20.91 24.86 -3.19
CA PRO A 64 -21.04 25.54 -1.91
C PRO A 64 -20.92 27.05 -2.13
N ALA A 65 -21.99 27.76 -1.79
CA ALA A 65 -22.03 29.22 -1.83
C ALA A 65 -20.88 29.79 -0.99
N ILE A 66 -19.95 30.47 -1.65
CA ILE A 66 -18.85 31.21 -1.03
C ILE A 66 -19.47 32.31 -0.17
N GLY A 67 -19.45 32.13 1.16
CA GLY A 67 -19.93 33.13 2.12
C GLY A 67 -19.01 34.34 2.19
N GLU A 68 -19.59 35.55 2.16
CA GLU A 68 -18.91 36.83 2.32
C GLU A 68 -18.20 36.96 3.69
N PRO A 69 -17.04 37.65 3.75
CA PRO A 69 -16.30 37.84 5.00
C PRO A 69 -16.97 38.87 5.92
N VAL A 70 -17.31 38.44 7.13
CA VAL A 70 -17.83 39.32 8.20
C VAL A 70 -16.66 40.08 8.83
N VAL A 71 -16.72 41.42 8.75
CA VAL A 71 -15.74 42.35 9.33
C VAL A 71 -16.01 42.51 10.83
N ALA A 72 -15.14 41.99 11.69
CA ALA A 72 -15.24 42.19 13.14
C ALA A 72 -14.45 43.43 13.60
N ALA A 73 -15.18 44.41 14.14
CA ALA A 73 -14.66 45.62 14.77
C ALA A 73 -14.00 45.31 16.13
N GLY A 74 -12.92 46.05 16.44
CA GLY A 74 -12.01 45.75 17.54
C GLY A 74 -12.44 46.24 18.93
N THR A 75 -11.54 46.05 19.89
CA THR A 75 -11.36 46.89 21.09
C THR A 75 -9.89 46.89 21.51
N ALA A 76 -9.47 48.01 22.09
CA ALA A 76 -8.10 48.39 22.36
C ALA A 76 -7.78 48.46 23.88
N SER A 77 -6.48 48.34 24.19
CA SER A 77 -5.74 48.92 25.33
C SER A 77 -5.92 48.33 26.76
N PRO A 78 -5.00 48.58 27.73
CA PRO A 78 -3.81 49.45 27.69
C PRO A 78 -2.49 48.84 28.22
N ALA A 79 -1.44 49.64 28.09
CA ALA A 79 -0.06 49.44 28.54
C ALA A 79 0.21 49.77 30.02
N SER A 80 1.24 49.13 30.61
CA SER A 80 2.10 49.66 31.68
C SER A 80 3.46 48.90 31.60
N ARG A 81 4.62 49.51 31.29
CA ARG A 81 5.50 50.41 32.09
C ARG A 81 5.64 49.92 33.55
N GLY A 82 6.80 49.55 34.10
CA GLY A 82 8.19 49.60 33.63
C GLY A 82 9.18 49.28 34.76
N ARG A 83 10.49 49.28 34.40
CA ARG A 83 11.66 49.68 35.21
C ARG A 83 12.24 48.58 36.16
N SER A 84 13.54 48.23 36.21
CA SER A 84 14.80 48.66 35.54
C SER A 84 15.99 47.79 36.08
N PRO A 85 17.30 48.17 36.02
CA PRO A 85 18.28 47.44 35.21
C PRO A 85 19.57 47.04 35.98
N ARG A 86 20.49 46.34 35.30
CA ARG A 86 21.96 46.50 35.31
C ARG A 86 22.53 45.48 34.31
N ARG A 87 22.86 45.91 33.07
CA ARG A 87 24.20 46.36 32.59
C ARG A 87 25.24 45.23 32.69
N ALA A 88 26.05 44.89 31.69
CA ALA A 88 26.34 45.27 30.30
C ALA A 88 27.35 44.18 29.80
N THR A 89 27.58 43.81 28.54
CA THR A 89 27.89 44.53 27.28
C THR A 89 27.95 43.41 26.19
N VAL A 90 27.16 43.36 25.10
CA VAL A 90 27.23 44.08 23.79
C VAL A 90 28.59 43.90 23.08
N VAL A 91 28.67 43.28 21.88
CA VAL A 91 28.52 43.82 20.49
C VAL A 91 28.09 42.66 19.56
N VAL A 92 26.92 42.62 18.88
CA VAL A 92 26.39 43.38 17.68
C VAL A 92 27.10 42.94 16.37
N ALA A 93 26.51 42.64 15.20
CA ALA A 93 25.26 42.94 14.47
C ALA A 93 25.14 41.88 13.32
N ALA A 94 24.10 41.70 12.49
CA ALA A 94 22.75 42.23 12.21
C ALA A 94 22.13 41.17 11.24
N ILE A 95 20.81 40.96 11.10
CA ILE A 95 19.81 41.91 10.58
C ILE A 95 18.43 41.50 11.15
N GLY A 96 17.75 42.48 11.72
CA GLY A 96 16.29 42.51 11.78
C GLY A 96 15.82 43.80 11.11
N ALA A 97 14.80 43.71 10.27
CA ALA A 97 13.74 44.72 10.08
C ALA A 97 12.82 44.32 8.91
N ALA A 98 11.70 43.67 9.21
CA ALA A 98 10.43 43.85 8.50
C ALA A 98 9.31 43.16 9.31
N VAL A 99 8.76 43.87 10.30
CA VAL A 99 7.54 43.48 10.99
C VAL A 99 6.55 44.64 10.87
N LEU A 100 5.31 44.32 10.49
CA LEU A 100 4.08 45.11 10.60
C LEU A 100 3.80 46.24 9.60
N VAL A 101 3.42 45.88 8.37
CA VAL A 101 2.37 46.56 7.58
C VAL A 101 1.59 45.51 6.77
N ALA A 102 0.43 45.04 7.28
CA ALA A 102 -0.69 44.35 6.60
C ALA A 102 -1.40 43.36 7.56
N GLY A 103 -2.14 43.90 8.54
CA GLY A 103 -2.84 43.16 9.61
C GLY A 103 -4.08 42.33 9.19
N GLY A 104 -4.09 41.77 7.99
CA GLY A 104 -5.14 40.85 7.52
C GLY A 104 -4.61 39.69 6.66
N ALA A 105 -3.31 39.66 6.37
CA ALA A 105 -2.67 38.62 5.55
C ALA A 105 -1.64 37.78 6.33
N ILE A 106 -1.34 38.11 7.59
CA ILE A 106 -0.23 37.48 8.32
C ILE A 106 -0.61 36.09 8.87
N ALA A 107 -1.87 35.82 9.23
CA ALA A 107 -2.27 34.47 9.65
C ALA A 107 -2.06 33.43 8.53
N ALA A 108 -2.24 33.83 7.27
CA ALA A 108 -1.97 32.97 6.11
C ALA A 108 -0.46 32.75 5.87
N VAL A 109 0.39 33.74 6.13
CA VAL A 109 1.85 33.65 5.88
C VAL A 109 2.59 32.85 6.96
N VAL A 110 2.16 32.92 8.23
CA VAL A 110 2.75 32.04 9.27
C VAL A 110 2.26 30.59 9.12
N ASN A 111 1.08 30.38 8.56
CA ASN A 111 0.55 29.03 8.32
C ASN A 111 1.20 28.36 7.10
N SER A 112 1.36 29.08 5.98
CA SER A 112 2.00 28.51 4.78
C SER A 112 3.47 28.14 4.99
N SER A 113 4.16 28.87 5.86
CA SER A 113 5.54 28.53 6.25
C SER A 113 5.60 27.28 7.13
N ALA A 114 4.70 27.11 8.10
CA ALA A 114 4.67 25.91 8.94
C ALA A 114 4.31 24.65 8.14
N GLU A 115 3.38 24.75 7.19
CA GLU A 115 2.98 23.65 6.32
C GLU A 115 4.12 23.22 5.38
N SER A 116 4.76 24.16 4.69
CA SER A 116 5.90 23.87 3.81
C SER A 116 7.11 23.33 4.57
N GLU A 117 7.37 23.83 5.79
CA GLU A 117 8.43 23.30 6.65
C GLU A 117 8.10 21.88 7.12
N LEU A 118 6.87 21.62 7.54
CA LEU A 118 6.42 20.29 7.97
C LEU A 118 6.47 19.29 6.81
N CYS A 119 5.94 19.65 5.64
CA CYS A 119 5.98 18.80 4.45
C CYS A 119 7.41 18.59 3.93
N GLY A 120 8.28 19.60 4.02
CA GLY A 120 9.71 19.47 3.71
C GLY A 120 10.42 18.51 4.67
N LEU A 121 10.09 18.57 5.96
CA LEU A 121 10.65 17.69 6.99
C LEU A 121 10.20 16.24 6.79
N ILE A 122 8.93 16.01 6.43
CA ILE A 122 8.39 14.68 6.10
C ILE A 122 9.01 14.13 4.80
N GLY A 123 9.23 14.98 3.80
CA GLY A 123 9.80 14.59 2.50
C GLY A 123 11.28 14.19 2.56
N ASP A 124 12.04 14.75 3.50
CA ASP A 124 13.45 14.45 3.68
C ASP A 124 13.70 13.17 4.48
N ARG A 125 13.51 12.01 3.82
CA ARG A 125 13.72 10.67 4.38
C ARG A 125 15.12 10.45 4.95
N GLN A 126 16.13 11.14 4.43
CA GLN A 126 17.51 10.96 4.91
C GLN A 126 17.69 11.54 6.32
N SER A 127 16.92 12.57 6.67
CA SER A 127 16.94 13.16 8.01
C SER A 127 16.43 12.18 9.07
N PHE A 128 15.37 11.42 8.78
CA PHE A 128 14.84 10.41 9.68
C PHE A 128 15.74 9.16 9.75
N ALA A 129 16.23 8.68 8.61
CA ALA A 129 17.11 7.51 8.58
C ALA A 129 18.43 7.73 9.33
N ARG A 130 19.00 8.95 9.25
CA ARG A 130 20.21 9.33 10.01
C ARG A 130 19.94 9.58 11.50
N ALA A 131 18.70 9.73 11.92
CA ALA A 131 18.31 9.94 13.31
C ALA A 131 17.92 8.63 14.02
N ALA A 132 17.77 7.53 13.29
CA ALA A 132 17.35 6.23 13.80
C ALA A 132 18.50 5.22 13.93
N GLY A 133 19.75 5.67 13.99
CA GLY A 133 20.89 4.78 14.23
C GLY A 133 20.84 4.13 15.61
N ASP A 134 21.72 3.14 15.82
CA ASP A 134 21.72 2.28 17.01
C ASP A 134 22.34 2.94 18.25
N ASP A 135 22.91 4.13 18.12
CA ASP A 135 23.59 4.81 19.23
C ASP A 135 22.58 5.38 20.24
N ALA A 136 22.87 5.29 21.54
CA ALA A 136 22.00 5.82 22.60
C ALA A 136 21.73 7.34 22.47
N ASP A 137 22.63 8.06 21.79
CA ASP A 137 22.48 9.49 21.45
C ASP A 137 21.35 9.75 20.44
N ASP A 138 20.93 8.74 19.66
CA ASP A 138 19.88 8.88 18.65
C ASP A 138 18.47 8.96 19.26
N VAL A 139 18.23 8.38 20.44
CA VAL A 139 16.94 8.50 21.12
C VAL A 139 16.65 9.95 21.52
N GLY A 140 17.68 10.70 21.91
CA GLY A 140 17.58 12.13 22.18
C GLY A 140 17.21 12.94 20.93
N ARG A 141 17.77 12.57 19.77
CA ARG A 141 17.49 13.23 18.49
C ARG A 141 16.08 12.94 18.00
N VAL A 142 15.61 11.69 18.10
CA VAL A 142 14.22 11.32 17.76
C VAL A 142 13.22 12.08 18.63
N ALA A 143 13.48 12.19 19.94
CA ALA A 143 12.64 12.98 20.84
C ALA A 143 12.59 14.47 20.46
N ALA A 144 13.73 15.06 20.10
CA ALA A 144 13.80 16.45 19.65
C ALA A 144 13.05 16.68 18.33
N VAL A 145 13.09 15.72 17.40
CA VAL A 145 12.30 15.76 16.16
C VAL A 145 10.80 15.69 16.46
N ALA A 146 10.37 14.81 17.37
CA ALA A 146 8.97 14.72 17.79
C ALA A 146 8.45 16.03 18.39
N GLU A 147 9.23 16.67 19.28
CA GLU A 147 8.91 17.98 19.85
C GLU A 147 8.79 19.09 18.79
N ARG A 148 9.68 19.07 17.78
CA ARG A 148 9.61 20.01 16.67
C ARG A 148 8.34 19.80 15.84
N ILE A 149 7.98 18.55 15.55
CA ILE A 149 6.73 18.21 14.83
C ILE A 149 5.51 18.64 15.64
N HIS A 150 5.49 18.36 16.95
CA HIS A 150 4.39 18.77 17.84
C HIS A 150 4.23 20.31 17.87
N THR A 151 5.35 21.05 17.95
CA THR A 151 5.35 22.51 17.90
C THR A 151 4.84 23.05 16.56
N LEU A 152 5.27 22.46 15.44
CA LEU A 152 4.81 22.86 14.10
C LEU A 152 3.32 22.53 13.90
N ALA A 153 2.87 21.35 14.33
CA ALA A 153 1.47 20.95 14.27
C ALA A 153 0.57 21.90 15.09
N GLY A 154 1.01 22.31 16.28
CA GLY A 154 0.29 23.28 17.11
C GLY A 154 0.10 24.65 16.45
N ARG A 155 0.97 25.02 15.50
CA ARG A 155 0.91 26.30 14.76
C ARG A 155 0.02 26.24 13.52
N LEU A 156 -0.39 25.05 13.07
CA LEU A 156 -1.32 24.92 11.95
C LEU A 156 -2.73 25.35 12.41
N VAL A 157 -3.30 26.33 11.69
CA VAL A 157 -4.64 26.85 11.98
C VAL A 157 -5.65 26.38 10.93
N PHE A 158 -5.21 26.18 9.67
CA PHE A 158 -6.12 25.95 8.55
C PHE A 158 -6.23 24.49 8.09
N SER A 159 -5.24 23.64 8.37
CA SER A 159 -5.32 22.20 8.06
C SER A 159 -5.52 21.38 9.33
N ARG A 160 -6.79 21.15 9.68
CA ARG A 160 -7.17 20.35 10.85
C ARG A 160 -6.67 18.92 10.75
N ASP A 161 -6.75 18.32 9.57
CA ASP A 161 -6.28 16.94 9.35
C ASP A 161 -4.77 16.82 9.50
N LEU A 162 -4.00 17.76 8.94
CA LEU A 162 -2.53 17.76 9.08
C LEU A 162 -2.10 18.04 10.52
N LYS A 163 -2.82 18.93 11.21
CA LYS A 163 -2.61 19.21 12.63
C LYS A 163 -2.84 17.98 13.50
N ASP A 164 -4.01 17.36 13.36
CA ASP A 164 -4.41 16.21 14.17
C ASP A 164 -3.50 15.00 13.88
N ALA A 165 -3.13 14.78 12.61
CA ALA A 165 -2.18 13.74 12.23
C ALA A 165 -0.75 14.04 12.73
N GLY A 166 -0.29 15.29 12.65
CA GLY A 166 1.01 15.72 13.16
C GLY A 166 1.16 15.55 14.67
N ALA A 167 0.12 15.92 15.43
CA ALA A 167 0.07 15.71 16.88
C ALA A 167 0.07 14.21 17.22
N GLY A 168 -0.80 13.42 16.57
CA GLY A 168 -0.85 11.98 16.78
C GLY A 168 0.46 11.26 16.45
N PHE A 169 1.17 11.68 15.40
CA PHE A 169 2.49 11.16 15.07
C PHE A 169 3.51 11.49 16.17
N ALA A 170 3.56 12.75 16.63
CA ALA A 170 4.50 13.17 17.66
C ALA A 170 4.28 12.41 18.98
N ASP A 171 3.02 12.25 19.41
CA ASP A 171 2.65 11.51 20.63
C ASP A 171 3.07 10.03 20.54
N ALA A 172 2.87 9.39 19.38
CA ALA A 172 3.30 8.01 19.16
C ALA A 172 4.83 7.87 19.23
N VAL A 173 5.58 8.80 18.63
CA VAL A 173 7.05 8.81 18.72
C VAL A 173 7.53 9.04 20.15
N GLN A 174 6.93 9.97 20.88
CA GLN A 174 7.26 10.20 22.30
C GLN A 174 6.97 8.97 23.16
N THR A 175 5.87 8.26 22.88
CA THR A 175 5.54 6.99 23.55
C THR A 175 6.60 5.93 23.26
N MET A 176 7.05 5.78 22.01
CA MET A 176 8.13 4.85 21.65
C MET A 176 9.45 5.22 22.35
N VAL A 177 9.80 6.52 22.43
CA VAL A 177 10.98 7.01 23.16
C VAL A 177 10.87 6.71 24.66
N ALA A 178 9.70 6.94 25.27
CA ALA A 178 9.46 6.66 26.68
C ALA A 178 9.58 5.16 26.98
N LEU A 179 8.99 4.30 26.14
CA LEU A 179 9.14 2.86 26.24
C LEU A 179 10.60 2.42 26.09
N ARG A 180 11.37 3.05 25.18
CA ARG A 180 12.80 2.73 25.01
C ARG A 180 13.62 3.10 26.24
N ARG A 181 13.43 4.32 26.76
CA ARG A 181 14.09 4.80 28.01
C ARG A 181 13.71 4.00 29.25
N ALA A 182 12.53 3.39 29.26
CA ALA A 182 12.07 2.56 30.37
C ALA A 182 12.77 1.19 30.49
N GLY A 183 13.77 0.90 29.64
CA GLY A 183 14.69 -0.23 29.83
C GLY A 183 14.71 -1.25 28.70
N PHE A 184 14.63 -0.83 27.45
CA PHE A 184 14.73 -1.72 26.27
C PHE A 184 16.16 -2.02 25.80
N ASP A 185 17.18 -1.59 26.54
CA ASP A 185 18.57 -1.85 26.16
C ASP A 185 18.93 -3.35 26.23
N ASP A 186 18.14 -4.15 26.94
CA ASP A 186 18.23 -5.62 26.93
C ASP A 186 16.96 -6.24 26.31
N THR A 187 17.00 -6.47 24.99
CA THR A 187 15.92 -7.09 24.21
C THR A 187 15.50 -8.48 24.72
N ALA A 188 16.36 -9.15 25.48
CA ALA A 188 16.08 -10.43 26.11
C ALA A 188 15.05 -10.37 27.26
N THR A 189 14.79 -9.18 27.83
CA THR A 189 13.89 -8.99 28.98
C THR A 189 12.66 -8.14 28.70
N ALA A 190 12.49 -7.65 27.47
CA ALA A 190 11.27 -6.97 27.08
C ALA A 190 10.07 -7.92 27.19
N GLY A 191 9.25 -7.74 28.23
CA GLY A 191 8.04 -8.53 28.44
C GLY A 191 7.11 -8.44 27.22
N SER A 192 6.42 -9.52 26.89
CA SER A 192 5.50 -9.61 25.73
C SER A 192 4.46 -8.47 25.67
N ALA A 193 4.03 -7.97 26.83
CA ALA A 193 3.12 -6.83 26.94
C ALA A 193 3.73 -5.52 26.40
N THR A 194 5.03 -5.28 26.61
CA THR A 194 5.69 -4.06 26.15
C THR A 194 5.97 -4.11 24.66
N THR A 195 6.34 -5.28 24.14
CA THR A 195 6.47 -5.52 22.69
C THR A 195 5.13 -5.32 21.97
N ALA A 196 4.03 -5.83 22.54
CA ALA A 196 2.69 -5.60 21.99
C ALA A 196 2.33 -4.10 21.95
N ARG A 197 2.63 -3.35 23.00
CA ARG A 197 2.42 -1.88 23.04
C ARG A 197 3.29 -1.13 22.02
N MET A 198 4.55 -1.55 21.82
CA MET A 198 5.40 -0.95 20.78
C MET A 198 4.82 -1.20 19.38
N ALA A 199 4.34 -2.42 19.10
CA ALA A 199 3.72 -2.74 17.82
C ALA A 199 2.46 -1.88 17.56
N GLU A 200 1.58 -1.76 18.55
CA GLU A 200 0.38 -0.91 18.47
C GLU A 200 0.72 0.56 18.27
N THR A 201 1.71 1.07 19.01
CA THR A 201 2.18 2.46 18.89
C THR A 201 2.81 2.72 17.53
N ALA A 202 3.58 1.77 16.99
CA ALA A 202 4.21 1.87 15.67
C ALA A 202 3.17 1.90 14.54
N VAL A 203 2.10 1.11 14.65
CA VAL A 203 0.98 1.15 13.70
C VAL A 203 0.32 2.53 13.71
N SER A 204 0.01 3.06 14.90
CA SER A 204 -0.58 4.40 15.03
C SER A 204 0.33 5.50 14.48
N ALA A 205 1.64 5.42 14.72
CA ALA A 205 2.62 6.36 14.16
C ALA A 205 2.57 6.37 12.62
N VAL A 206 2.54 5.20 12.00
CA VAL A 206 2.52 5.10 10.54
C VAL A 206 1.19 5.58 9.94
N GLU A 207 0.06 5.27 10.55
CA GLU A 207 -1.24 5.77 10.09
C GLU A 207 -1.28 7.31 10.11
N ASN A 208 -0.75 7.92 11.17
CA ASN A 208 -0.60 9.37 11.28
C ASN A 208 0.34 9.93 10.21
N LEU A 209 1.48 9.29 9.98
CA LEU A 209 2.44 9.70 8.94
C LEU A 209 1.82 9.62 7.53
N SER A 210 1.06 8.57 7.23
CA SER A 210 0.34 8.41 5.97
C SER A 210 -0.69 9.51 5.75
N ARG A 211 -1.43 9.89 6.80
CA ARG A 211 -2.36 11.03 6.75
C ARG A 211 -1.63 12.34 6.48
N MET A 212 -0.48 12.58 7.12
CA MET A 212 0.34 13.77 6.87
C MET A 212 0.86 13.82 5.44
N GLN A 213 1.38 12.70 4.91
CA GLN A 213 1.88 12.62 3.53
C GLN A 213 0.79 12.91 2.50
N ARG A 214 -0.42 12.35 2.69
CA ARG A 214 -1.58 12.66 1.84
C ARG A 214 -1.95 14.13 1.89
N SER A 215 -1.97 14.73 3.08
CA SER A 215 -2.24 16.17 3.21
C SER A 215 -1.18 17.04 2.54
N CYS A 216 0.07 16.58 2.48
CA CYS A 216 1.18 17.26 1.81
C CYS A 216 1.26 16.98 0.29
N GLY A 217 0.37 16.15 -0.27
CA GLY A 217 0.47 15.69 -1.66
C GLY A 217 1.71 14.83 -1.95
N LEU A 218 2.35 14.28 -0.91
CA LEU A 218 3.50 13.40 -1.02
C LEU A 218 3.04 11.96 -1.24
N PRO A 219 3.79 11.15 -2.00
CA PRO A 219 3.51 9.72 -2.10
C PRO A 219 3.56 9.10 -0.70
N VAL A 220 2.51 8.34 -0.35
CA VAL A 220 2.43 7.65 0.94
C VAL A 220 3.61 6.71 1.05
N THR A 221 4.57 7.09 1.87
CA THR A 221 5.79 6.33 2.09
C THR A 221 5.64 5.58 3.39
N GLY A 222 5.71 4.25 3.32
CA GLY A 222 5.61 3.42 4.50
C GLY A 222 4.17 3.16 4.92
N GLN A 223 3.25 2.97 3.96
CA GLN A 223 2.05 2.19 4.26
C GLN A 223 2.56 0.87 4.85
N LEU A 224 2.44 0.74 6.19
CA LEU A 224 2.77 -0.50 6.88
C LEU A 224 2.02 -1.58 6.12
N ALA A 225 2.74 -2.66 5.89
CA ALA A 225 2.30 -3.84 5.18
C ALA A 225 1.14 -4.57 5.93
N ALA A 226 0.20 -3.85 6.56
CA ALA A 226 -1.08 -4.34 7.03
C ALA A 226 -2.09 -4.51 5.87
N ASP A 227 -1.82 -3.88 4.73
CA ASP A 227 -2.45 -4.21 3.43
C ASP A 227 -1.69 -5.34 2.70
N THR A 228 -0.83 -6.09 3.40
CA THR A 228 -0.12 -7.25 2.83
C THR A 228 -1.06 -8.25 2.22
N GLY A 229 -2.29 -8.41 2.71
CA GLY A 229 -3.25 -9.30 2.07
C GLY A 229 -3.55 -8.89 0.62
N ALA A 230 -3.93 -7.63 0.42
CA ALA A 230 -4.26 -7.11 -0.91
C ALA A 230 -3.02 -6.98 -1.81
N SER A 231 -1.88 -6.58 -1.25
CA SER A 231 -0.63 -6.48 -2.02
C SER A 231 -0.04 -7.85 -2.34
N ALA A 232 -0.10 -8.81 -1.41
CA ALA A 232 0.39 -10.17 -1.62
C ALA A 232 -0.51 -10.93 -2.58
N GLU A 233 -1.84 -10.77 -2.50
CA GLU A 233 -2.74 -11.37 -3.47
C GLU A 233 -2.51 -10.79 -4.88
N THR A 234 -2.25 -9.48 -4.98
CA THR A 234 -1.91 -8.84 -6.26
C THR A 234 -0.58 -9.36 -6.80
N ALA A 235 0.44 -9.50 -5.95
CA ALA A 235 1.74 -10.06 -6.33
C ALA A 235 1.67 -11.56 -6.70
N ASP A 236 0.84 -12.33 -6.01
CA ASP A 236 0.53 -13.73 -6.31
C ASP A 236 -0.16 -13.85 -7.69
N ARG A 237 -1.14 -12.98 -7.96
CA ARG A 237 -1.81 -12.90 -9.27
C ARG A 237 -0.83 -12.49 -10.37
N ALA A 238 0.14 -11.63 -10.07
CA ALA A 238 1.20 -11.25 -11.00
C ALA A 238 2.07 -12.47 -11.35
N ALA A 239 2.58 -13.22 -10.37
CA ALA A 239 3.32 -14.46 -10.62
C ALA A 239 2.51 -15.48 -11.44
N GLN A 240 1.22 -15.68 -11.11
CA GLN A 240 0.35 -16.56 -11.88
C GLN A 240 0.15 -16.08 -13.33
N SER A 241 0.03 -14.77 -13.53
CA SER A 241 -0.08 -14.15 -14.85
C SER A 241 1.21 -14.33 -15.65
N ASP A 242 2.38 -14.14 -15.03
CA ASP A 242 3.68 -14.31 -15.66
C ASP A 242 3.88 -15.77 -16.12
N VAL A 243 3.45 -16.77 -15.34
CA VAL A 243 3.46 -18.18 -15.78
C VAL A 243 2.57 -18.37 -17.01
N ARG A 244 1.37 -17.79 -17.04
CA ARG A 244 0.49 -17.88 -18.23
C ARG A 244 1.09 -17.21 -19.46
N GLY A 245 1.70 -16.05 -19.30
CA GLY A 245 2.41 -15.35 -20.38
C GLY A 245 3.62 -16.16 -20.88
N ALA A 246 4.35 -16.80 -19.96
CA ALA A 246 5.48 -17.65 -20.31
C ALA A 246 5.08 -18.91 -21.09
N ILE A 247 3.94 -19.53 -20.76
CA ILE A 247 3.40 -20.65 -21.55
C ILE A 247 3.18 -20.20 -23.00
N ALA A 248 2.51 -19.07 -23.22
CA ALA A 248 2.25 -18.56 -24.57
C ALA A 248 3.56 -18.31 -25.34
N ALA A 249 4.57 -17.70 -24.70
CA ALA A 249 5.87 -17.47 -25.33
C ALA A 249 6.61 -18.77 -25.68
N VAL A 250 6.50 -19.80 -24.84
CA VAL A 250 7.10 -21.13 -25.09
C VAL A 250 6.41 -21.85 -26.24
N GLU A 251 5.08 -21.81 -26.33
CA GLU A 251 4.34 -22.44 -27.43
C GLU A 251 4.58 -21.73 -28.79
N GLU A 252 4.75 -20.41 -28.77
CA GLU A 252 5.17 -19.67 -29.97
C GLU A 252 6.60 -20.08 -30.39
N ALA A 253 7.53 -20.11 -29.43
CA ALA A 253 8.91 -20.55 -29.67
C ALA A 253 8.97 -21.99 -30.24
N TYR A 254 8.10 -22.89 -29.77
CA TYR A 254 7.98 -24.24 -30.32
C TYR A 254 7.67 -24.23 -31.83
N THR A 255 6.77 -23.35 -32.26
CA THR A 255 6.42 -23.20 -33.68
C THR A 255 7.59 -22.62 -34.48
N GLU A 256 8.26 -21.59 -33.96
CA GLU A 256 9.41 -20.95 -34.61
C GLU A 256 10.62 -21.89 -34.75
N MET A 257 10.85 -22.77 -33.77
CA MET A 257 11.98 -23.71 -33.72
C MET A 257 11.69 -25.04 -34.43
N GLY A 258 10.64 -25.11 -35.25
CA GLY A 258 10.34 -26.30 -36.04
C GLY A 258 9.79 -27.45 -35.21
N ASN A 259 8.83 -27.16 -34.33
CA ASN A 259 8.15 -28.13 -33.47
C ASN A 259 9.08 -28.78 -32.44
N THR A 260 9.98 -28.00 -31.85
CA THR A 260 10.86 -28.45 -30.76
C THR A 260 10.82 -27.45 -29.62
N TYR A 261 10.59 -27.91 -28.40
CA TYR A 261 10.64 -27.04 -27.22
C TYR A 261 12.09 -26.66 -26.87
N PRO A 262 12.32 -25.51 -26.21
CA PRO A 262 13.65 -25.17 -25.73
C PRO A 262 14.24 -26.27 -24.83
N ASP A 263 15.45 -26.71 -25.11
CA ASP A 263 16.13 -27.79 -24.35
C ASP A 263 16.96 -27.28 -23.17
N THR A 264 17.09 -25.96 -23.05
CA THR A 264 17.90 -25.30 -22.04
C THR A 264 17.00 -24.70 -20.97
N ALA A 265 17.31 -24.96 -19.70
CA ALA A 265 16.60 -24.33 -18.59
C ALA A 265 16.81 -22.81 -18.59
N ILE A 266 15.77 -22.07 -18.26
CA ILE A 266 15.79 -20.61 -18.27
C ILE A 266 15.37 -20.11 -16.89
N ALA A 267 16.11 -19.15 -16.35
CA ALA A 267 15.77 -18.46 -15.12
C ALA A 267 15.69 -16.95 -15.36
N GLY A 268 14.58 -16.35 -14.95
CA GLY A 268 14.36 -14.92 -14.94
C GLY A 268 14.18 -14.40 -13.52
N ASP A 269 14.86 -13.29 -13.19
CA ASP A 269 14.76 -12.65 -11.89
C ASP A 269 14.47 -11.15 -12.06
N ASN A 270 13.29 -10.71 -11.60
CA ASN A 270 12.91 -9.30 -11.53
C ASN A 270 12.86 -8.75 -10.11
N SER A 271 13.62 -9.30 -9.16
CA SER A 271 13.56 -8.88 -7.75
C SER A 271 13.88 -7.39 -7.53
N SER A 272 14.57 -6.74 -8.48
CA SER A 272 14.92 -5.31 -8.42
C SER A 272 13.87 -4.35 -9.01
N GLY A 273 12.82 -4.86 -9.66
CA GLY A 273 11.71 -4.07 -10.17
C GLY A 273 11.93 -3.27 -11.44
N GLY A 274 12.59 -3.89 -12.42
CA GLY A 274 12.59 -3.43 -13.80
C GLY A 274 11.47 -4.07 -14.62
N THR A 275 11.62 -4.02 -15.95
CA THR A 275 10.86 -4.83 -16.92
C THR A 275 11.80 -5.83 -17.60
N PRO A 276 12.29 -6.85 -16.88
CA PRO A 276 13.17 -7.83 -17.46
C PRO A 276 12.36 -8.67 -18.43
N GLN A 277 12.98 -8.84 -19.58
CA GLN A 277 12.53 -9.73 -20.62
C GLN A 277 13.49 -10.90 -20.65
N VAL A 278 12.95 -12.11 -20.62
CA VAL A 278 13.72 -13.36 -20.65
C VAL A 278 13.50 -14.00 -22.01
N ALA A 279 14.57 -14.24 -22.76
CA ALA A 279 14.48 -14.90 -24.07
C ALA A 279 14.13 -16.39 -23.91
N VAL A 280 13.36 -16.94 -24.85
CA VAL A 280 12.93 -18.35 -24.85
C VAL A 280 13.69 -19.13 -25.92
N GLY A 281 14.84 -19.69 -25.56
CA GLY A 281 15.72 -20.35 -26.53
C GLY A 281 16.29 -19.35 -27.53
N SER A 282 16.26 -19.69 -28.82
CA SER A 282 16.72 -18.80 -29.91
C SER A 282 15.61 -17.99 -30.58
N SER A 283 14.38 -18.02 -30.04
CA SER A 283 13.24 -17.28 -30.59
C SER A 283 13.40 -15.77 -30.44
N THR A 284 12.64 -15.01 -31.22
CA THR A 284 12.50 -13.56 -30.98
C THR A 284 11.58 -13.24 -29.81
N GLU A 285 10.81 -14.24 -29.36
CA GLU A 285 9.85 -14.11 -28.28
C GLU A 285 10.53 -13.98 -26.92
N LYS A 286 9.91 -13.16 -26.08
CA LYS A 286 10.43 -12.85 -24.75
C LYS A 286 9.33 -12.88 -23.70
N ILE A 287 9.64 -13.51 -22.58
CA ILE A 287 8.79 -13.51 -21.39
C ILE A 287 9.00 -12.19 -20.66
N THR A 288 7.95 -11.38 -20.55
CA THR A 288 7.96 -10.19 -19.70
C THR A 288 7.61 -10.59 -18.27
N LEU A 289 8.43 -10.20 -17.30
CA LEU A 289 8.17 -10.47 -15.88
C LEU A 289 7.61 -9.25 -15.17
N SER A 290 6.65 -9.47 -14.30
CA SER A 290 6.13 -8.46 -13.37
C SER A 290 7.19 -8.10 -12.32
N ASP A 291 7.03 -6.92 -11.69
CA ASP A 291 7.90 -6.45 -10.61
C ASP A 291 8.04 -7.51 -9.51
N LYS A 292 9.28 -7.83 -9.12
CA LYS A 292 9.63 -8.82 -8.08
C LYS A 292 9.27 -10.28 -8.37
N THR A 293 8.91 -10.62 -9.60
CA THR A 293 8.70 -12.02 -9.99
C THR A 293 10.03 -12.72 -10.30
N LYS A 294 10.16 -13.95 -9.81
CA LYS A 294 11.14 -14.93 -10.29
C LYS A 294 10.42 -16.01 -11.08
N LEU A 295 10.94 -16.37 -12.25
CA LEU A 295 10.34 -17.37 -13.14
C LEU A 295 11.40 -18.36 -13.60
N TYR A 296 11.01 -19.63 -13.68
CA TYR A 296 11.86 -20.74 -14.09
C TYR A 296 11.13 -21.55 -15.15
N TYR A 297 11.81 -21.81 -16.26
CA TYR A 297 11.44 -22.79 -17.28
C TYR A 297 12.39 -23.97 -17.19
N VAL A 298 11.82 -25.18 -17.11
CA VAL A 298 12.56 -26.43 -16.91
C VAL A 298 12.09 -27.45 -17.93
N PRO A 299 12.89 -27.79 -18.95
CA PRO A 299 12.57 -28.89 -19.85
C PRO A 299 12.63 -30.21 -19.07
N THR A 300 11.61 -31.05 -19.22
CA THR A 300 11.52 -32.36 -18.54
C THR A 300 11.72 -33.53 -19.48
N SER A 301 11.38 -33.36 -20.76
CA SER A 301 11.68 -34.27 -21.86
C SER A 301 11.77 -33.48 -23.18
N ALA A 302 11.89 -34.16 -24.32
CA ALA A 302 11.85 -33.51 -25.63
C ALA A 302 10.50 -32.81 -25.91
N ASP A 303 9.41 -33.35 -25.36
CA ASP A 303 8.04 -32.92 -25.66
C ASP A 303 7.32 -32.31 -24.45
N THR A 304 7.99 -32.22 -23.30
CA THR A 304 7.38 -31.74 -22.05
C THR A 304 8.26 -30.79 -21.28
N TYR A 305 7.64 -29.86 -20.58
CA TYR A 305 8.31 -28.83 -19.80
C TYR A 305 7.48 -28.45 -18.56
N ARG A 306 8.13 -27.76 -17.62
CA ARG A 306 7.50 -27.12 -16.47
C ARG A 306 7.87 -25.65 -16.42
N ILE A 307 6.91 -24.83 -16.02
CA ILE A 307 7.14 -23.41 -15.71
C ILE A 307 6.68 -23.18 -14.29
N CYS A 308 7.51 -22.55 -13.47
CA CYS A 308 7.10 -22.11 -12.15
C CYS A 308 7.56 -20.69 -11.86
N ALA A 309 6.78 -19.96 -11.07
CA ALA A 309 7.11 -18.61 -10.65
C ALA A 309 6.66 -18.32 -9.22
N THR A 310 7.31 -17.34 -8.61
CA THR A 310 6.93 -16.75 -7.33
C THR A 310 7.21 -15.25 -7.35
N ASN A 311 6.53 -14.49 -6.50
CA ASN A 311 6.76 -13.05 -6.35
C ASN A 311 7.19 -12.74 -4.93
N VAL A 312 8.28 -11.98 -4.75
CA VAL A 312 8.84 -11.64 -3.42
C VAL A 312 7.85 -10.79 -2.60
N GLY A 313 6.97 -10.02 -3.25
CA GLY A 313 5.89 -9.28 -2.58
C GLY A 313 4.63 -10.12 -2.31
N GLY A 314 4.60 -11.37 -2.76
CA GLY A 314 3.47 -12.30 -2.66
C GLY A 314 3.36 -12.99 -1.31
N SER A 315 2.47 -13.99 -1.23
CA SER A 315 2.25 -14.78 -0.01
C SER A 315 3.27 -15.89 0.20
N GLY A 316 4.33 -15.93 -0.61
CA GLY A 316 5.31 -17.02 -0.67
C GLY A 316 4.82 -18.25 -1.44
N LYS A 317 3.63 -18.19 -2.04
CA LYS A 317 3.13 -19.24 -2.93
C LYS A 317 3.95 -19.33 -4.21
N TRP A 318 3.99 -20.53 -4.76
CA TRP A 318 4.53 -20.80 -6.07
C TRP A 318 3.39 -21.16 -7.00
N TYR A 319 3.49 -20.72 -8.25
CA TYR A 319 2.55 -21.05 -9.29
C TYR A 319 3.26 -21.89 -10.32
N ARG A 320 2.66 -23.02 -10.72
CA ARG A 320 3.27 -23.97 -11.64
C ARG A 320 2.31 -24.37 -12.76
N TYR A 321 2.90 -24.58 -13.93
CA TYR A 321 2.33 -25.32 -15.05
C TYR A 321 3.24 -26.49 -15.40
N ASP A 322 2.63 -27.63 -15.75
CA ASP A 322 3.32 -28.84 -16.18
C ASP A 322 2.63 -29.35 -17.46
N SER A 323 3.34 -29.29 -18.58
CA SER A 323 2.75 -29.63 -19.88
C SER A 323 2.45 -31.13 -20.01
N SER A 324 3.08 -31.99 -19.19
CA SER A 324 2.80 -33.43 -19.19
C SER A 324 1.45 -33.78 -18.57
N GLN A 325 0.95 -32.94 -17.66
CA GLN A 325 -0.36 -33.09 -17.03
C GLN A 325 -1.45 -32.29 -17.76
N GLY A 326 -1.05 -31.28 -18.53
CA GLY A 326 -1.96 -30.30 -19.11
C GLY A 326 -2.65 -29.44 -18.05
N GLY A 327 -3.67 -28.69 -18.46
CA GLY A 327 -4.54 -27.94 -17.54
C GLY A 327 -4.10 -26.49 -17.27
N SER A 328 -4.51 -25.97 -16.10
CA SER A 328 -4.37 -24.56 -15.72
C SER A 328 -3.20 -24.34 -14.76
N VAL A 329 -2.64 -23.13 -14.74
CA VAL A 329 -1.63 -22.71 -13.75
C VAL A 329 -2.20 -22.80 -12.33
N GLY A 330 -1.63 -23.68 -11.52
CA GLY A 330 -2.06 -23.93 -10.13
C GLY A 330 -1.05 -23.46 -9.10
N ALA A 331 -1.53 -23.15 -7.89
CA ALA A 331 -0.65 -22.91 -6.76
C ALA A 331 -0.05 -24.22 -6.26
N VAL A 332 1.24 -24.22 -5.93
CA VAL A 332 1.99 -25.36 -5.39
C VAL A 332 2.82 -24.93 -4.19
N SER A 333 3.25 -25.89 -3.38
CA SER A 333 4.24 -25.64 -2.34
C SER A 333 5.58 -25.21 -2.95
N PRO A 334 6.39 -24.40 -2.25
CA PRO A 334 7.72 -24.02 -2.72
C PRO A 334 8.55 -25.28 -3.04
N PRO A 335 9.17 -25.36 -4.24
CA PRO A 335 10.03 -26.48 -4.59
C PRO A 335 11.30 -26.47 -3.73
N ALA A 336 11.84 -27.66 -3.43
CA ALA A 336 13.10 -27.77 -2.70
C ALA A 336 14.28 -27.13 -3.45
N ASP A 337 14.24 -27.20 -4.78
CA ASP A 337 15.12 -26.48 -5.69
C ASP A 337 14.26 -25.71 -6.72
N PRO A 338 14.29 -24.36 -6.72
CA PRO A 338 13.63 -23.52 -7.70
C PRO A 338 13.90 -23.91 -9.16
N ALA A 339 15.13 -24.35 -9.46
CA ALA A 339 15.52 -24.71 -10.82
C ALA A 339 14.90 -26.03 -11.31
N SER A 340 14.29 -26.80 -10.42
CA SER A 340 13.62 -28.06 -10.77
C SER A 340 12.13 -27.88 -11.05
N CYS A 341 11.49 -26.81 -10.54
CA CYS A 341 10.04 -26.64 -10.49
C CYS A 341 9.27 -27.90 -9.99
N ALA A 342 9.91 -28.73 -9.16
CA ALA A 342 9.38 -30.01 -8.66
C ALA A 342 8.64 -29.87 -7.33
#